data_AF-A0A960A6P0-F1
#
_entry.id   AF-A0A960A6P0-F1
#
_cell.length_a   1.000
_cell.length_b   1.000
_cell.length_c   1.000
_cell.angle_alpha   90.00
_cell.angle_beta   90.00
_cell.angle_gamma   90.00
#
_symmetry.space_group_name_H-M   'P 1'
#
loop_
_entity.id
_entity.type
_entity.pdbx_description
1 polymer ?
#
loop_
_entity_poly.entity_id
_entity_poly.type
_entity_poly.pdbx_seq_one_letter_code
_entity_poly.pdbx_strand_id
1 'polypeptide(L)'
;EFDETIPKAPWEPPASVQALFDAGIAFEARVFDALRALHGDSLVDLTNVHDSASRIDATTSAMAAGAGIIIGGQLPDDPVGQRTGRPDVLLKDPASGPHHRYWPVDIKHHVHANAAKQANAWASKLSSPTMRHQVAFTSPPARSRNDTFQLAHYARMLQACGRLAGDGTWGAIIGTREIYPDQLALVWHDLDNEFETTFSRSQGRKDRSVMDRYDHEHAFRAKVAAVAAQRHGLPTDPDPLVQPIGQSECARCPFLDWCADEGSDLASWALSSGRLSVREWQSLSRLGHKTTQQIADLRLDDDLLSRYLPEVTHITDPERRLRDAIRRCRLITTKVEIEALLPGKVHPPRRDIEIDLDCEWDSNDIVYLWGARIRDRQGSEYVSFCSFDDTDPGVNSRLATELVTWLRSQVQTAQARGQSIAIFHWAKPEPRKLRDILGADAVDDLIEEHFIDLLDWSRGNLFSVHGHSLKTVAPLTGFRWQQDDADGLASQEYIVRARLAGSDADEARRWLLSYNEDDVAAMAHFRDHIAAT
;
A
#
# COMPACT_ATOMS: atom_id res chain seq x y z
N GLU A 1 9.21 -24.96 -8.65
CA GLU A 1 10.19 -24.64 -7.58
C GLU A 1 11.57 -24.85 -8.16
N PHE A 2 12.51 -23.95 -7.90
CA PHE A 2 13.74 -23.89 -8.68
C PHE A 2 15.02 -24.13 -7.86
N ASP A 3 15.20 -23.56 -6.67
CA ASP A 3 16.44 -23.74 -5.90
C ASP A 3 16.27 -24.79 -4.79
N GLU A 4 17.07 -25.87 -4.81
CA GLU A 4 17.03 -26.93 -3.78
C GLU A 4 17.73 -26.52 -2.48
N THR A 5 18.54 -25.46 -2.50
CA THR A 5 19.29 -24.98 -1.33
C THR A 5 18.44 -24.13 -0.39
N ILE A 6 17.24 -23.72 -0.82
CA ILE A 6 16.34 -22.87 -0.03
C ILE A 6 15.32 -23.78 0.70
N PRO A 7 15.28 -23.75 2.04
CA PRO A 7 14.32 -24.52 2.83
C PRO A 7 12.88 -24.20 2.47
N LYS A 8 12.07 -25.26 2.40
CA LYS A 8 10.63 -25.18 2.17
C LYS A 8 9.93 -25.16 3.52
N ALA A 9 9.91 -24.01 4.17
CA ALA A 9 9.05 -23.83 5.34
C ALA A 9 7.61 -23.55 4.86
N PRO A 10 6.58 -24.25 5.37
CA PRO A 10 5.21 -23.85 5.15
C PRO A 10 5.02 -22.45 5.72
N TRP A 11 4.62 -21.51 4.88
CA TRP A 11 4.33 -20.15 5.32
C TRP A 11 2.90 -20.06 5.81
N GLU A 12 2.75 -19.66 7.08
CA GLU A 12 1.46 -19.29 7.64
C GLU A 12 1.32 -17.77 7.55
N PRO A 13 0.37 -17.24 6.75
CA PRO A 13 0.17 -15.81 6.66
C PRO A 13 -0.27 -15.25 8.02
N PRO A 14 0.25 -14.09 8.44
CA PRO A 14 -0.31 -13.36 9.59
C PRO A 14 -1.82 -13.16 9.43
N ALA A 15 -2.57 -13.12 10.54
CA ALA A 15 -4.03 -13.00 10.51
C ALA A 15 -4.54 -11.82 9.65
N SER A 16 -3.84 -10.68 9.71
CA SER A 16 -4.12 -9.50 8.88
C SER A 16 -3.96 -9.76 7.37
N VAL A 17 -2.98 -10.57 6.98
CA VAL A 17 -2.75 -10.97 5.59
C VAL A 17 -3.78 -12.02 5.16
N GLN A 18 -4.11 -12.97 6.02
CA GLN A 18 -5.15 -13.96 5.76
C GLN A 18 -6.52 -13.28 5.54
N ALA A 19 -6.89 -12.31 6.39
CA ALA A 19 -8.12 -11.54 6.24
C ALA A 19 -8.19 -10.79 4.89
N LEU A 20 -7.05 -10.27 4.40
CA LEU A 20 -6.98 -9.65 3.06
C LEU A 20 -7.23 -10.68 1.94
N PHE A 21 -6.71 -11.89 2.07
CA PHE A 21 -6.97 -12.98 1.11
C PHE A 21 -8.44 -13.38 1.12
N ASP A 22 -9.01 -13.60 2.30
CA ASP A 22 -10.41 -14.00 2.45
C ASP A 22 -11.36 -12.93 1.88
N ALA A 23 -11.07 -11.65 2.14
CA ALA A 23 -11.84 -10.53 1.57
C ALA A 23 -11.72 -10.48 0.03
N GLY A 24 -10.53 -10.78 -0.50
CA GLY A 24 -10.29 -10.93 -1.93
C GLY A 24 -11.15 -12.03 -2.57
N ILE A 25 -11.13 -13.23 -1.98
CA ILE A 25 -11.93 -14.39 -2.42
C ILE A 25 -13.43 -14.05 -2.36
N ALA A 26 -13.89 -13.43 -1.28
CA ALA A 26 -15.28 -13.02 -1.12
C ALA A 26 -15.71 -11.99 -2.17
N PHE A 27 -14.82 -11.04 -2.53
CA PHE A 27 -15.10 -10.08 -3.59
C PHE A 27 -15.17 -10.74 -4.98
N GLU A 28 -14.24 -11.63 -5.30
CA GLU A 28 -14.25 -12.40 -6.54
C GLU A 28 -15.55 -13.19 -6.69
N ALA A 29 -15.97 -13.90 -5.64
CA ALA A 29 -17.22 -14.64 -5.61
C ALA A 29 -18.44 -13.74 -5.90
N ARG A 30 -18.51 -12.54 -5.28
CA ARG A 30 -19.58 -11.56 -5.55
C ARG A 30 -19.60 -11.09 -7.00
N VAL A 31 -18.43 -10.87 -7.61
CA VAL A 31 -18.34 -10.48 -9.02
C VAL A 31 -18.77 -11.63 -9.93
N PHE A 32 -18.39 -12.87 -9.63
CA PHE A 32 -18.88 -14.05 -10.36
C PHE A 32 -20.40 -14.21 -10.25
N ASP A 33 -20.98 -14.02 -9.07
CA ASP A 33 -22.44 -14.06 -8.90
C ASP A 33 -23.15 -12.98 -9.72
N ALA A 34 -22.59 -11.77 -9.78
CA ALA A 34 -23.11 -10.70 -10.63
C ALA A 34 -23.03 -11.07 -12.12
N LEU A 35 -21.91 -11.66 -12.57
CA LEU A 35 -21.76 -12.12 -13.96
C LEU A 35 -22.72 -13.26 -14.30
N ARG A 36 -22.91 -14.23 -13.40
CA ARG A 36 -23.91 -15.32 -13.55
C ARG A 36 -25.32 -14.75 -13.69
N ALA A 37 -25.70 -13.81 -12.83
CA ALA A 37 -27.02 -13.19 -12.86
C ALA A 37 -27.28 -12.42 -14.16
N LEU A 38 -26.26 -11.78 -14.72
CA LEU A 38 -26.37 -10.98 -15.94
C LEU A 38 -26.36 -11.81 -17.23
N HIS A 39 -25.56 -12.86 -17.29
CA HIS A 39 -25.27 -13.59 -18.54
C HIS A 39 -25.87 -14.99 -18.61
N GLY A 40 -26.31 -15.56 -17.47
CA GLY A 40 -27.00 -16.85 -17.42
C GLY A 40 -26.30 -17.95 -18.23
N ASP A 41 -27.08 -18.65 -19.06
CA ASP A 41 -26.60 -19.78 -19.88
C ASP A 41 -25.57 -19.42 -20.96
N SER A 42 -25.35 -18.12 -21.23
CA SER A 42 -24.33 -17.68 -22.20
C SER A 42 -22.90 -17.63 -21.63
N LEU A 43 -22.77 -17.79 -20.31
CA LEU A 43 -21.53 -17.84 -19.56
C LEU A 43 -21.15 -19.30 -19.25
N VAL A 44 -19.88 -19.63 -19.42
CA VAL A 44 -19.33 -20.94 -19.01
C VAL A 44 -18.62 -20.79 -17.67
N ASP A 45 -19.13 -21.52 -16.66
CA ASP A 45 -18.61 -21.49 -15.30
C ASP A 45 -17.71 -22.70 -15.01
N LEU A 46 -16.41 -22.44 -14.80
CA LEU A 46 -15.41 -23.46 -14.51
C LEU A 46 -14.92 -23.41 -13.05
N THR A 47 -15.58 -22.64 -12.18
CA THR A 47 -15.17 -22.44 -10.77
C THR A 47 -15.16 -23.75 -9.96
N ASN A 48 -16.01 -24.71 -10.32
CA ASN A 48 -16.09 -26.04 -9.68
C ASN A 48 -15.09 -27.08 -10.24
N VAL A 49 -14.22 -26.72 -11.19
CA VAL A 49 -13.25 -27.66 -11.78
C VAL A 49 -11.90 -27.56 -11.06
N HIS A 50 -11.71 -28.31 -9.98
CA HIS A 50 -10.54 -28.12 -9.10
C HIS A 50 -9.20 -28.61 -9.67
N ASP A 51 -9.20 -29.72 -10.42
CA ASP A 51 -7.99 -30.27 -11.02
C ASP A 51 -7.45 -29.39 -12.16
N SER A 52 -6.13 -29.19 -12.18
CA SER A 52 -5.48 -28.27 -13.12
C SER A 52 -5.59 -28.73 -14.57
N ALA A 53 -5.35 -30.02 -14.85
CA ALA A 53 -5.43 -30.56 -16.20
C ALA A 53 -6.86 -30.50 -16.73
N SER A 54 -7.83 -30.93 -15.90
CA SER A 54 -9.25 -30.85 -16.22
C SER A 54 -9.73 -29.42 -16.48
N ARG A 55 -9.22 -28.44 -15.72
CA ARG A 55 -9.55 -27.03 -15.92
C ARG A 55 -8.99 -26.47 -17.22
N ILE A 56 -7.76 -26.83 -17.59
CA ILE A 56 -7.15 -26.45 -18.88
C ILE A 56 -7.99 -27.03 -20.05
N ASP A 57 -8.36 -28.30 -19.97
CA ASP A 57 -9.16 -28.98 -21.00
C ASP A 57 -10.55 -28.34 -21.14
N ALA A 58 -11.21 -28.05 -20.01
CA ALA A 58 -12.51 -27.39 -20.00
C ALA A 58 -12.43 -25.95 -20.56
N THR A 59 -11.39 -25.19 -20.20
CA THR A 59 -11.17 -23.82 -20.70
C THR A 59 -10.92 -23.83 -22.21
N THR A 60 -10.07 -24.74 -22.68
CA THR A 60 -9.76 -24.89 -24.11
C THR A 60 -10.99 -25.30 -24.91
N SER A 61 -11.81 -26.21 -24.35
CA SER A 61 -13.07 -26.64 -24.96
C SER A 61 -14.08 -25.49 -25.05
N ALA A 62 -14.21 -24.69 -23.98
CA ALA A 62 -15.08 -23.51 -23.97
C ALA A 62 -14.64 -22.44 -24.98
N MET A 63 -13.33 -22.18 -25.09
CA MET A 63 -12.78 -21.28 -26.11
C MET A 63 -13.01 -21.80 -27.54
N ALA A 64 -12.85 -23.11 -27.76
CA ALA A 64 -13.12 -23.73 -29.04
C ALA A 64 -14.61 -23.62 -29.43
N ALA A 65 -15.52 -23.86 -28.47
CA ALA A 65 -16.97 -23.68 -28.64
C ALA A 65 -17.37 -22.19 -28.82
N GLY A 66 -16.49 -21.26 -28.50
CA GLY A 66 -16.72 -19.83 -28.68
C GLY A 66 -17.65 -19.24 -27.63
N ALA A 67 -17.57 -19.74 -26.39
CA ALA A 67 -18.25 -19.19 -25.23
C ALA A 67 -17.99 -17.67 -25.13
N GLY A 68 -19.04 -16.88 -24.89
CA GLY A 68 -18.93 -15.42 -24.82
C GLY A 68 -18.14 -14.96 -23.60
N ILE A 69 -18.37 -15.61 -22.46
CA ILE A 69 -17.71 -15.36 -21.18
C ILE A 69 -17.35 -16.71 -20.57
N ILE A 70 -16.12 -16.83 -20.06
CA ILE A 70 -15.66 -17.99 -19.30
C ILE A 70 -15.14 -17.47 -17.96
N ILE A 71 -15.60 -18.02 -16.84
CA ILE A 71 -15.12 -17.66 -15.50
C ILE A 71 -14.41 -18.83 -14.82
N GLY A 72 -13.40 -18.53 -13.99
CA GLY A 72 -12.64 -19.53 -13.22
C GLY A 72 -11.78 -20.47 -14.09
N GLY A 73 -11.40 -20.04 -15.29
CA GLY A 73 -10.64 -20.84 -16.25
C GLY A 73 -9.14 -20.95 -15.94
N GLN A 74 -8.45 -21.78 -16.71
CA GLN A 74 -6.98 -21.86 -16.74
C GLN A 74 -6.51 -22.00 -18.18
N LEU A 75 -5.56 -21.15 -18.57
CA LEU A 75 -4.99 -21.20 -19.92
C LEU A 75 -4.03 -22.40 -20.06
N PRO A 76 -3.86 -22.94 -21.27
CA PRO A 76 -2.82 -23.93 -21.54
C PRO A 76 -1.44 -23.42 -21.10
N ASP A 77 -0.65 -24.30 -20.50
CA ASP A 77 0.72 -23.97 -20.11
C ASP A 77 1.55 -23.56 -21.34
N ASP A 78 2.35 -22.50 -21.19
CA ASP A 78 3.29 -22.02 -22.21
C ASP A 78 4.71 -22.41 -21.78
N PRO A 79 5.19 -23.63 -22.15
CA PRO A 79 6.52 -24.10 -21.74
C PRO A 79 7.65 -23.29 -22.39
N VAL A 80 7.41 -22.71 -23.57
CA VAL A 80 8.41 -21.89 -24.29
C VAL A 80 8.62 -20.57 -23.55
N GLY A 81 7.54 -19.91 -23.17
CA GLY A 81 7.57 -18.68 -22.37
C GLY A 81 7.73 -18.90 -20.87
N GLN A 82 7.66 -20.16 -20.39
CA GLN A 82 7.66 -20.53 -18.98
C GLN A 82 6.53 -19.83 -18.21
N ARG A 83 5.30 -19.94 -18.70
CA ARG A 83 4.12 -19.30 -18.11
C ARG A 83 3.02 -20.31 -17.83
N THR A 84 2.39 -20.13 -16.68
CA THR A 84 1.12 -20.76 -16.29
C THR A 84 0.20 -19.66 -15.75
N GLY A 85 -1.12 -19.81 -15.84
CA GLY A 85 -2.00 -18.70 -15.47
C GLY A 85 -3.48 -19.03 -15.46
N ARG A 86 -4.20 -18.41 -14.52
CA ARG A 86 -5.63 -18.57 -14.28
C ARG A 86 -6.31 -17.19 -14.33
N PRO A 87 -6.62 -16.67 -15.53
CA PRO A 87 -7.44 -15.47 -15.62
C PRO A 87 -8.80 -15.72 -14.96
N ASP A 88 -9.26 -14.78 -14.15
CA ASP A 88 -10.56 -14.92 -13.46
C ASP A 88 -11.70 -14.96 -14.46
N VAL A 89 -11.59 -14.16 -15.52
CA VAL A 89 -12.55 -14.08 -16.61
C VAL A 89 -11.85 -14.01 -17.97
N LEU A 90 -12.37 -14.74 -18.96
CA LEU A 90 -12.02 -14.59 -20.38
C LEU A 90 -13.24 -14.06 -21.13
N LEU A 91 -13.06 -12.95 -21.85
CA LEU A 91 -14.11 -12.33 -22.65
C LEU A 91 -13.84 -12.52 -24.13
N LYS A 92 -14.79 -13.12 -24.85
CA LYS A 92 -14.68 -13.31 -26.29
C LYS A 92 -14.74 -11.96 -27.01
N ASP A 93 -13.80 -11.77 -27.93
CA ASP A 93 -13.84 -10.68 -28.89
C ASP A 93 -14.94 -10.98 -29.94
N PRO A 94 -16.01 -10.16 -30.02
CA PRO A 94 -17.10 -10.39 -30.97
C PRO A 94 -16.62 -10.28 -32.43
N ALA A 95 -15.50 -9.62 -32.70
CA ALA A 95 -14.90 -9.50 -34.03
C ALA A 95 -13.97 -10.67 -34.40
N SER A 96 -13.72 -11.62 -33.49
CA SER A 96 -12.68 -12.64 -33.62
C SER A 96 -12.88 -13.73 -34.69
N GLY A 97 -13.99 -13.66 -35.44
CA GLY A 97 -14.29 -14.61 -36.52
C GLY A 97 -14.30 -16.07 -36.04
N PRO A 98 -13.95 -17.04 -36.91
CA PRO A 98 -14.06 -18.47 -36.59
C PRO A 98 -13.01 -18.97 -35.58
N HIS A 99 -11.98 -18.16 -35.29
CA HIS A 99 -10.89 -18.55 -34.40
C HIS A 99 -11.16 -18.24 -32.93
N HIS A 100 -12.28 -17.60 -32.59
CA HIS A 100 -12.73 -17.30 -31.23
C HIS A 100 -11.58 -16.83 -30.32
N ARG A 101 -11.35 -15.52 -30.34
CA ARG A 101 -10.27 -14.88 -29.59
C ARG A 101 -10.82 -14.19 -28.34
N TYR A 102 -9.96 -13.96 -27.36
CA TYR A 102 -10.32 -13.56 -26.02
C TYR A 102 -9.42 -12.43 -25.50
N TRP A 103 -10.00 -11.60 -24.65
CA TRP A 103 -9.28 -10.68 -23.75
C TRP A 103 -9.24 -11.26 -22.34
N PRO A 104 -8.11 -11.15 -21.62
CA PRO A 104 -8.04 -11.51 -20.22
C PRO A 104 -8.67 -10.42 -19.34
N VAL A 105 -9.39 -10.86 -18.31
CA VAL A 105 -9.96 -9.99 -17.29
C VAL A 105 -9.65 -10.57 -15.91
N ASP A 106 -9.25 -9.70 -14.99
CA ASP A 106 -8.83 -10.06 -13.63
C ASP A 106 -9.58 -9.23 -12.59
N ILE A 107 -9.90 -9.84 -11.45
CA ILE A 107 -10.73 -9.25 -10.39
C ILE A 107 -9.83 -8.89 -9.21
N LYS A 108 -9.88 -7.62 -8.80
CA LYS A 108 -9.02 -7.05 -7.76
C LYS A 108 -9.82 -6.41 -6.65
N HIS A 109 -9.69 -6.92 -5.42
CA HIS A 109 -10.33 -6.35 -4.24
C HIS A 109 -9.63 -5.07 -3.72
N HIS A 110 -9.50 -4.07 -4.61
CA HIS A 110 -9.03 -2.72 -4.30
C HIS A 110 -9.53 -1.71 -5.33
N VAL A 111 -9.40 -0.43 -4.99
CA VAL A 111 -9.68 0.67 -5.92
C VAL A 111 -8.60 0.73 -6.98
N HIS A 112 -8.99 0.48 -8.24
CA HIS A 112 -8.07 0.46 -9.39
C HIS A 112 -8.24 1.68 -10.32
N ALA A 113 -9.35 2.42 -10.19
CA ALA A 113 -9.62 3.66 -10.92
C ALA A 113 -10.23 4.71 -9.99
N ASN A 114 -9.87 5.98 -10.19
CA ASN A 114 -10.36 7.11 -9.42
C ASN A 114 -11.09 8.12 -10.31
N ALA A 115 -12.08 8.82 -9.77
CA ALA A 115 -12.79 9.86 -10.49
C ALA A 115 -11.81 10.95 -10.95
N ALA A 116 -12.01 11.45 -12.16
CA ALA A 116 -11.17 12.46 -12.80
C ALA A 116 -12.05 13.55 -13.44
N LYS A 117 -11.48 14.74 -13.64
CA LYS A 117 -12.18 15.84 -14.33
C LYS A 117 -12.34 15.60 -15.84
N GLN A 118 -11.56 14.68 -16.40
CA GLN A 118 -11.49 14.38 -17.84
C GLN A 118 -11.66 12.88 -18.08
N ALA A 119 -12.11 12.54 -19.28
CA ALA A 119 -12.34 11.16 -19.68
C ALA A 119 -11.02 10.46 -20.06
N ASN A 120 -10.36 9.86 -19.07
CA ASN A 120 -8.98 9.36 -19.18
C ASN A 120 -8.86 7.83 -19.04
N ALA A 121 -9.98 7.11 -18.92
CA ALA A 121 -10.01 5.66 -18.82
C ALA A 121 -11.07 5.07 -19.74
N TRP A 122 -10.83 3.86 -20.24
CA TRP A 122 -11.81 3.07 -20.96
C TRP A 122 -12.53 2.15 -19.98
N ALA A 123 -13.86 2.11 -20.02
CA ALA A 123 -14.64 1.23 -19.17
C ALA A 123 -15.83 0.62 -19.92
N SER A 124 -16.33 -0.50 -19.41
CA SER A 124 -17.56 -1.14 -19.86
C SER A 124 -18.36 -1.68 -18.69
N LYS A 125 -19.68 -1.68 -18.81
CA LYS A 125 -20.57 -2.28 -17.80
C LYS A 125 -20.43 -3.79 -17.76
N LEU A 126 -20.63 -4.40 -16.58
CA LEU A 126 -20.69 -5.87 -16.46
C LEU A 126 -21.77 -6.49 -17.36
N SER A 127 -22.88 -5.79 -17.61
CA SER A 127 -23.98 -6.25 -18.46
C SER A 127 -23.68 -6.17 -19.97
N SER A 128 -22.70 -5.38 -20.38
CA SER A 128 -22.28 -5.22 -21.77
C SER A 128 -20.75 -5.16 -21.84
N PRO A 129 -20.05 -6.25 -21.46
CA PRO A 129 -18.64 -6.20 -21.09
C PRO A 129 -17.71 -5.92 -22.27
N THR A 130 -18.15 -6.10 -23.51
CA THR A 130 -17.33 -5.83 -24.71
C THR A 130 -17.49 -4.39 -25.24
N MET A 131 -18.42 -3.61 -24.67
CA MET A 131 -18.73 -2.24 -25.13
C MET A 131 -17.93 -1.21 -24.32
N ARG A 132 -16.77 -0.82 -24.86
CA ARG A 132 -15.85 0.14 -24.25
C ARG A 132 -16.28 1.59 -24.51
N HIS A 133 -16.28 2.40 -23.45
CA HIS A 133 -16.55 3.84 -23.49
C HIS A 133 -15.49 4.60 -22.69
N GLN A 134 -15.15 5.81 -23.13
CA GLN A 134 -14.34 6.69 -22.30
C GLN A 134 -15.17 7.23 -21.14
N VAL A 135 -14.61 7.16 -19.93
CA VAL A 135 -15.25 7.61 -18.69
C VAL A 135 -14.35 8.59 -17.95
N ALA A 136 -14.96 9.49 -17.18
CA ALA A 136 -14.31 10.52 -16.36
C ALA A 136 -13.60 9.93 -15.13
N PHE A 137 -12.73 8.96 -15.38
CA PHE A 137 -11.92 8.25 -14.41
C PHE A 137 -10.49 8.17 -14.93
N THR A 138 -9.55 7.85 -14.05
CA THR A 138 -8.17 7.57 -14.37
C THR A 138 -7.65 6.40 -13.55
N SER A 139 -6.84 5.55 -14.15
CA SER A 139 -6.11 4.47 -13.48
C SER A 139 -4.64 4.89 -13.36
N PRO A 140 -4.16 5.31 -12.18
CA PRO A 140 -2.80 5.82 -12.04
C PRO A 140 -1.76 4.69 -12.31
N PRO A 141 -0.79 4.89 -13.22
CA PRO A 141 0.15 3.86 -13.67
C PRO A 141 0.95 3.19 -12.54
N ALA A 142 1.30 3.93 -11.48
CA ALA A 142 2.16 3.43 -10.41
C ALA A 142 1.49 2.41 -9.47
N ARG A 143 0.15 2.45 -9.33
CA ARG A 143 -0.62 1.49 -8.51
C ARG A 143 -1.25 0.38 -9.34
N SER A 144 -1.56 0.63 -10.61
CA SER A 144 -2.06 -0.40 -11.55
C SER A 144 -0.97 -1.30 -12.12
N ARG A 145 0.31 -1.03 -11.85
CA ARG A 145 1.46 -1.76 -12.42
C ARG A 145 1.40 -3.27 -12.24
N ASN A 146 1.10 -3.75 -11.04
CA ASN A 146 1.05 -5.19 -10.78
C ASN A 146 -0.15 -5.84 -11.48
N ASP A 147 -1.28 -5.13 -11.52
CA ASP A 147 -2.51 -5.61 -12.15
C ASP A 147 -2.34 -5.69 -13.68
N THR A 148 -1.78 -4.66 -14.32
CA THR A 148 -1.53 -4.67 -15.76
C THR A 148 -0.43 -5.65 -16.17
N PHE A 149 0.53 -5.96 -15.30
CA PHE A 149 1.52 -7.03 -15.51
C PHE A 149 0.86 -8.42 -15.54
N GLN A 150 -0.12 -8.65 -14.67
CA GLN A 150 -0.86 -9.91 -14.68
C GLN A 150 -1.71 -10.05 -15.95
N LEU A 151 -2.34 -8.96 -16.41
CA LEU A 151 -3.02 -8.94 -17.70
C LEU A 151 -2.07 -9.19 -18.87
N ALA A 152 -0.87 -8.59 -18.87
CA ALA A 152 0.15 -8.82 -19.88
C ALA A 152 0.63 -10.28 -19.90
N HIS A 153 0.77 -10.89 -18.72
CA HIS A 153 1.08 -12.32 -18.57
C HIS A 153 0.03 -13.20 -19.25
N TYR A 154 -1.25 -12.96 -18.97
CA TYR A 154 -2.34 -13.70 -19.60
C TYR A 154 -2.46 -13.41 -21.09
N ALA A 155 -2.21 -12.18 -21.53
CA ALA A 155 -2.18 -11.82 -22.94
C ALA A 155 -1.09 -12.60 -23.70
N ARG A 156 0.11 -12.74 -23.13
CA ARG A 156 1.18 -13.58 -23.71
C ARG A 156 0.80 -15.06 -23.75
N MET A 157 0.13 -15.58 -22.73
CA MET A 157 -0.36 -16.97 -22.75
C MET A 157 -1.45 -17.19 -23.81
N LEU A 158 -2.42 -16.26 -23.92
CA LEU A 158 -3.42 -16.28 -24.98
C LEU A 158 -2.79 -16.18 -26.37
N GLN A 159 -1.73 -15.38 -26.52
CA GLN A 159 -0.97 -15.31 -27.77
C GLN A 159 -0.27 -16.63 -28.08
N ALA A 160 0.35 -17.27 -27.09
CA ALA A 160 1.05 -18.56 -27.25
C ALA A 160 0.10 -19.68 -27.71
N CYS A 161 -1.15 -19.69 -27.25
CA CYS A 161 -2.17 -20.64 -27.70
C CYS A 161 -3.02 -20.14 -28.89
N GLY A 162 -2.67 -18.99 -29.49
CA GLY A 162 -3.34 -18.45 -30.68
C GLY A 162 -4.75 -17.89 -30.45
N ARG A 163 -5.10 -17.56 -29.20
CA ARG A 163 -6.43 -17.10 -28.76
C ARG A 163 -6.49 -15.63 -28.33
N LEU A 164 -5.40 -14.86 -28.38
CA LEU A 164 -5.45 -13.43 -28.07
C LEU A 164 -6.29 -12.66 -29.12
N ALA A 165 -7.12 -11.73 -28.64
CA ALA A 165 -7.91 -10.81 -29.48
C ALA A 165 -7.04 -9.97 -30.44
N GLY A 166 -7.64 -9.55 -31.56
CA GLY A 166 -6.89 -9.01 -32.71
C GLY A 166 -6.78 -7.48 -32.80
N ASP A 167 -7.46 -6.73 -31.94
CA ASP A 167 -7.61 -5.27 -32.02
C ASP A 167 -6.60 -4.49 -31.15
N GLY A 168 -5.44 -5.11 -30.91
CA GLY A 168 -4.42 -4.65 -29.96
C GLY A 168 -4.38 -5.51 -28.71
N THR A 169 -3.36 -5.33 -27.88
CA THR A 169 -3.23 -6.11 -26.64
C THR A 169 -4.00 -5.46 -25.51
N TRP A 170 -5.29 -5.78 -25.41
CA TRP A 170 -6.17 -5.29 -24.35
C TRP A 170 -6.34 -6.31 -23.22
N GLY A 171 -6.54 -5.79 -22.00
CA GLY A 171 -7.05 -6.54 -20.85
C GLY A 171 -7.90 -5.64 -19.97
N ALA A 172 -8.66 -6.20 -19.02
CA ALA A 172 -9.47 -5.39 -18.12
C ALA A 172 -9.38 -5.82 -16.65
N ILE A 173 -9.56 -4.86 -15.75
CA ILE A 173 -9.65 -5.09 -14.31
C ILE A 173 -11.07 -4.79 -13.84
N ILE A 174 -11.62 -5.66 -13.00
CA ILE A 174 -12.81 -5.37 -12.20
C ILE A 174 -12.34 -5.17 -10.77
N GLY A 175 -12.57 -4.00 -10.18
CA GLY A 175 -12.26 -3.75 -8.77
C GLY A 175 -13.35 -3.03 -8.03
N THR A 176 -13.07 -2.56 -6.81
CA THR A 176 -14.13 -2.18 -5.85
C THR A 176 -14.80 -0.85 -6.13
N ARG A 177 -14.31 -0.07 -7.10
CA ARG A 177 -14.87 1.25 -7.40
C ARG A 177 -16.02 1.13 -8.39
N GLU A 178 -17.15 1.73 -8.03
CA GLU A 178 -18.25 1.97 -8.96
C GLU A 178 -17.86 3.05 -9.98
N ILE A 179 -17.95 2.69 -11.26
CA ILE A 179 -17.64 3.57 -12.39
C ILE A 179 -18.92 4.09 -13.02
N TYR A 180 -19.98 3.28 -13.00
CA TYR A 180 -21.33 3.67 -13.37
C TYR A 180 -22.18 3.72 -12.10
N PRO A 181 -23.30 4.46 -12.08
CA PRO A 181 -24.17 4.56 -10.91
C PRO A 181 -24.56 3.17 -10.39
N ASP A 182 -24.21 2.90 -9.13
CA ASP A 182 -24.49 1.66 -8.39
C ASP A 182 -23.98 0.38 -9.08
N GLN A 183 -22.91 0.50 -9.89
CA GLN A 183 -22.42 -0.58 -10.73
C GLN A 183 -20.88 -0.65 -10.79
N LEU A 184 -20.36 -1.84 -10.49
CA LEU A 184 -19.00 -2.23 -10.86
C LEU A 184 -18.85 -2.24 -12.39
N ALA A 185 -17.61 -2.09 -12.83
CA ALA A 185 -17.28 -2.05 -14.25
C ALA A 185 -15.95 -2.76 -14.52
N LEU A 186 -15.75 -3.12 -15.79
CA LEU A 186 -14.45 -3.47 -16.30
C LEU A 186 -13.75 -2.18 -16.71
N VAL A 187 -12.57 -1.92 -16.16
CA VAL A 187 -11.68 -0.85 -16.62
C VAL A 187 -10.62 -1.46 -17.53
N TRP A 188 -10.62 -1.00 -18.76
CA TRP A 188 -9.84 -1.53 -19.86
C TRP A 188 -8.49 -0.83 -19.99
N HIS A 189 -7.48 -1.64 -20.24
CA HIS A 189 -6.10 -1.22 -20.41
C HIS A 189 -5.59 -1.63 -21.79
N ASP A 190 -5.01 -0.66 -22.50
CA ASP A 190 -4.27 -0.91 -23.74
C ASP A 190 -2.81 -1.17 -23.39
N LEU A 191 -2.46 -2.45 -23.28
CA LEU A 191 -1.15 -2.87 -22.75
C LEU A 191 0.01 -2.52 -23.68
N ASP A 192 -0.28 -2.23 -24.96
CA ASP A 192 0.71 -1.77 -25.94
C ASP A 192 0.89 -0.25 -25.92
N ASN A 193 -0.15 0.51 -25.54
CA ASN A 193 -0.15 1.98 -25.59
C ASN A 193 -0.18 2.68 -24.22
N GLU A 194 -0.15 1.92 -23.13
CA GLU A 194 0.10 2.44 -21.79
C GLU A 194 1.60 2.44 -21.48
N PHE A 195 2.19 3.63 -21.43
CA PHE A 195 3.64 3.80 -21.26
C PHE A 195 4.04 4.21 -19.84
N GLU A 196 5.13 3.63 -19.37
CA GLU A 196 5.84 4.07 -18.18
C GLU A 196 7.29 4.42 -18.53
N THR A 197 7.76 5.56 -18.04
CA THR A 197 9.16 5.95 -18.19
C THR A 197 10.02 5.12 -17.23
N THR A 198 10.81 4.21 -17.79
CA THR A 198 11.77 3.39 -17.06
C THR A 198 13.20 3.90 -17.26
N PHE A 199 14.11 3.54 -16.35
CA PHE A 199 15.53 3.89 -16.49
C PHE A 199 16.38 2.72 -16.98
N SER A 200 17.03 2.92 -18.13
CA SER A 200 18.05 2.04 -18.68
C SER A 200 19.44 2.63 -18.46
N ARG A 201 20.41 1.78 -18.09
CA ARG A 201 21.82 2.19 -17.99
C ARG A 201 22.39 2.67 -19.33
N SER A 202 21.98 2.07 -20.44
CA SER A 202 22.53 2.37 -21.78
C SER A 202 21.78 3.47 -22.53
N GLN A 203 20.52 3.73 -22.17
CA GLN A 203 19.62 4.62 -22.92
C GLN A 203 19.00 5.73 -22.05
N GLY A 204 19.34 5.81 -20.77
CA GLY A 204 18.74 6.79 -19.86
C GLY A 204 17.26 6.52 -19.63
N ARG A 205 16.43 7.58 -19.58
CA ARG A 205 14.98 7.46 -19.45
C ARG A 205 14.37 6.98 -20.77
N LYS A 206 13.57 5.93 -20.72
CA LYS A 206 12.89 5.36 -21.89
C LYS A 206 11.47 4.97 -21.56
N ASP A 207 10.55 5.42 -22.40
CA ASP A 207 9.15 5.02 -22.32
C ASP A 207 9.01 3.59 -22.85
N ARG A 208 8.35 2.76 -22.05
CA ARG A 208 8.09 1.36 -22.32
C ARG A 208 6.61 1.09 -22.13
N SER A 209 6.00 0.38 -23.08
CA SER A 209 4.65 -0.13 -22.89
C SER A 209 4.63 -1.17 -21.76
N VAL A 210 3.44 -1.48 -21.24
CA VAL A 210 3.28 -2.58 -20.27
C VAL A 210 3.81 -3.88 -20.85
N MET A 211 3.52 -4.19 -22.11
CA MET A 211 3.99 -5.41 -22.78
C MET A 211 5.52 -5.47 -22.90
N ASP A 212 6.17 -4.39 -23.35
CA ASP A 212 7.63 -4.28 -23.46
C ASP A 212 8.30 -4.56 -22.10
N ARG A 213 7.72 -3.98 -21.05
CA ARG A 213 8.26 -4.08 -19.70
C ARG A 213 8.02 -5.46 -19.11
N TYR A 214 6.83 -6.02 -19.26
CA TYR A 214 6.49 -7.37 -18.84
C TYR A 214 7.46 -8.37 -19.47
N ASP A 215 7.67 -8.32 -20.80
CA ASP A 215 8.58 -9.24 -21.48
C ASP A 215 10.01 -9.15 -20.95
N HIS A 216 10.50 -7.93 -20.74
CA HIS A 216 11.84 -7.71 -20.20
C HIS A 216 12.00 -8.30 -18.80
N GLU A 217 11.07 -8.00 -17.89
CA GLU A 217 11.18 -8.46 -16.52
C GLU A 217 10.84 -9.96 -16.36
N HIS A 218 9.89 -10.50 -17.14
CA HIS A 218 9.58 -11.94 -17.15
C HIS A 218 10.77 -12.75 -17.69
N ALA A 219 11.40 -12.31 -18.77
CA ALA A 219 12.62 -12.94 -19.28
C ALA A 219 13.76 -12.91 -18.24
N PHE A 220 13.86 -11.85 -17.44
CA PHE A 220 14.81 -11.81 -16.33
C PHE A 220 14.44 -12.81 -15.22
N ARG A 221 13.17 -12.89 -14.81
CA ARG A 221 12.68 -13.87 -13.81
C ARG A 221 12.92 -15.31 -14.27
N ALA A 222 12.68 -15.62 -15.54
CA ALA A 222 12.98 -16.93 -16.12
C ALA A 222 14.48 -17.27 -16.07
N LYS A 223 15.37 -16.29 -16.29
CA LYS A 223 16.82 -16.47 -16.11
C LYS A 223 17.20 -16.72 -14.66
N VAL A 224 16.61 -15.97 -13.72
CA VAL A 224 16.82 -16.20 -12.28
C VAL A 224 16.41 -17.63 -11.91
N ALA A 225 15.23 -18.07 -12.35
CA ALA A 225 14.74 -19.42 -12.12
C ALA A 225 15.64 -20.51 -12.74
N ALA A 226 16.15 -20.27 -13.96
CA ALA A 226 17.05 -21.21 -14.64
C ALA A 226 18.42 -21.35 -13.96
N VAL A 227 18.96 -20.26 -13.38
CA VAL A 227 20.19 -20.31 -12.57
C VAL A 227 19.92 -20.98 -11.23
N ALA A 228 18.81 -20.66 -10.59
CA ALA A 228 18.36 -21.29 -9.35
C ALA A 228 18.20 -22.81 -9.50
N ALA A 229 17.65 -23.29 -10.61
CA ALA A 229 17.50 -24.71 -10.96
C ALA A 229 18.80 -25.51 -11.06
N GLN A 230 19.96 -24.84 -11.09
CA GLN A 230 21.27 -25.47 -11.15
C GLN A 230 21.95 -25.52 -9.77
N ARG A 231 21.29 -25.05 -8.71
CA ARG A 231 21.85 -24.94 -7.36
C ARG A 231 21.34 -26.09 -6.50
N HIS A 232 22.28 -26.92 -6.06
CA HIS A 232 22.07 -28.16 -5.29
C HIS A 232 22.88 -28.19 -3.98
N GLY A 233 23.57 -27.10 -3.63
CA GLY A 233 24.40 -26.97 -2.44
C GLY A 233 25.85 -27.40 -2.65
N LEU A 234 26.31 -27.51 -3.89
CA LEU A 234 27.67 -27.92 -4.22
C LEU A 234 28.59 -26.69 -4.40
N PRO A 235 29.90 -26.79 -4.09
CA PRO A 235 30.84 -25.69 -4.31
C PRO A 235 30.98 -25.24 -5.77
N THR A 236 30.53 -26.07 -6.72
CA THR A 236 30.55 -25.80 -8.16
C THR A 236 29.27 -25.13 -8.66
N ASP A 237 28.27 -24.94 -7.80
CA ASP A 237 27.02 -24.32 -8.18
C ASP A 237 27.24 -22.87 -8.62
N PRO A 238 26.46 -22.38 -9.60
CA PRO A 238 26.55 -20.99 -10.00
C PRO A 238 26.08 -20.08 -8.86
N ASP A 239 26.72 -18.92 -8.74
CA ASP A 239 26.25 -17.85 -7.86
C ASP A 239 24.81 -17.43 -8.23
N PRO A 240 23.97 -17.07 -7.24
CA PRO A 240 22.61 -16.64 -7.53
C PRO A 240 22.62 -15.32 -8.30
N LEU A 241 21.76 -15.23 -9.33
CA LEU A 241 21.72 -14.04 -10.20
C LEU A 241 21.22 -12.78 -9.46
N VAL A 242 20.49 -12.97 -8.37
CA VAL A 242 19.99 -11.90 -7.50
C VAL A 242 20.33 -12.22 -6.05
N GLN A 243 20.64 -11.19 -5.28
CA GLN A 243 20.87 -11.29 -3.84
C GLN A 243 19.69 -10.66 -3.09
N PRO A 244 19.31 -11.19 -1.92
CA PRO A 244 18.27 -10.59 -1.09
C PRO A 244 18.64 -9.16 -0.70
N ILE A 245 17.71 -8.23 -0.89
CA ILE A 245 17.84 -6.82 -0.50
C ILE A 245 16.61 -6.48 0.34
N GLY A 246 16.85 -6.00 1.57
CA GLY A 246 15.78 -5.59 2.48
C GLY A 246 14.97 -4.43 1.89
N GLN A 247 13.67 -4.66 1.74
CA GLN A 247 12.70 -3.72 1.16
C GLN A 247 11.41 -3.67 1.99
N SER A 248 10.51 -2.73 1.69
CA SER A 248 9.24 -2.56 2.43
C SER A 248 8.35 -3.80 2.36
N GLU A 249 8.38 -4.51 1.24
CA GLU A 249 7.58 -5.70 0.95
C GLU A 249 8.00 -6.90 1.80
N CYS A 250 9.21 -6.87 2.39
CA CYS A 250 9.74 -7.94 3.22
C CYS A 250 8.86 -8.23 4.44
N ALA A 251 8.16 -7.24 5.00
CA ALA A 251 7.30 -7.41 6.18
C ALA A 251 6.12 -8.38 5.96
N ARG A 252 5.77 -8.68 4.70
CA ARG A 252 4.72 -9.63 4.33
C ARG A 252 5.26 -10.80 3.49
N CYS A 253 6.58 -10.93 3.41
CA CYS A 253 7.22 -11.89 2.54
C CYS A 253 7.32 -13.26 3.23
N PRO A 254 6.88 -14.36 2.59
CA PRO A 254 7.04 -15.71 3.12
C PRO A 254 8.51 -16.13 3.29
N PHE A 255 9.43 -15.44 2.62
CA PHE A 255 10.86 -15.72 2.64
C PHE A 255 11.64 -14.76 3.54
N LEU A 256 10.97 -13.96 4.39
CA LEU A 256 11.60 -12.95 5.23
C LEU A 256 12.72 -13.56 6.07
N ASP A 257 12.42 -14.59 6.86
CA ASP A 257 13.37 -15.17 7.82
C ASP A 257 14.63 -15.69 7.10
N TRP A 258 14.44 -16.42 6.00
CA TRP A 258 15.55 -16.89 5.16
C TRP A 258 16.40 -15.74 4.61
N CYS A 259 15.75 -14.72 4.06
CA CYS A 259 16.47 -13.60 3.46
C CYS A 259 17.13 -12.69 4.51
N ALA A 260 16.56 -12.60 5.71
CA ALA A 260 17.08 -11.83 6.83
C ALA A 260 18.29 -12.53 7.47
N ASP A 261 18.27 -13.86 7.59
CA ASP A 261 19.41 -14.64 8.09
C ASP A 261 20.62 -14.49 7.17
N GLU A 262 20.43 -14.69 5.86
CA GLU A 262 21.47 -14.53 4.83
C GLU A 262 22.00 -13.09 4.72
N GLY A 263 21.18 -12.10 5.09
CA GLY A 263 21.45 -10.68 4.91
C GLY A 263 21.65 -9.88 6.20
N SER A 264 21.82 -10.55 7.33
CA SER A 264 21.72 -9.94 8.68
C SER A 264 22.70 -8.79 8.94
N ASP A 265 23.86 -8.79 8.26
CA ASP A 265 24.86 -7.73 8.35
C ASP A 265 24.69 -6.61 7.31
N LEU A 266 23.87 -6.81 6.29
CA LEU A 266 23.67 -5.89 5.17
C LEU A 266 22.84 -4.67 5.60
N ALA A 267 23.28 -3.49 5.18
CA ALA A 267 22.61 -2.23 5.48
C ALA A 267 21.16 -2.18 4.95
N SER A 268 20.88 -2.87 3.84
CA SER A 268 19.52 -2.94 3.28
C SER A 268 18.50 -3.55 4.24
N TRP A 269 18.92 -4.48 5.11
CA TRP A 269 18.05 -5.12 6.09
C TRP A 269 17.93 -4.30 7.37
N ALA A 270 19.00 -3.64 7.79
CA ALA A 270 19.02 -2.79 8.98
C ALA A 270 18.16 -1.52 8.86
N LEU A 271 18.05 -0.93 7.66
CA LEU A 271 17.28 0.29 7.46
C LEU A 271 15.78 0.00 7.34
N SER A 272 15.01 0.17 8.42
CA SER A 272 13.54 0.03 8.36
C SER A 272 12.81 1.24 7.79
N SER A 273 13.45 2.42 7.80
CA SER A 273 12.93 3.68 7.26
C SER A 273 13.94 4.36 6.34
N GLY A 274 13.44 5.20 5.42
CA GLY A 274 14.28 5.90 4.45
C GLY A 274 15.12 4.96 3.56
N ARG A 275 14.56 3.79 3.23
CA ARG A 275 15.22 2.76 2.45
C ARG A 275 15.70 3.30 1.10
N LEU A 276 16.91 2.90 0.72
CA LEU A 276 17.39 3.06 -0.63
C LEU A 276 16.72 2.03 -1.54
N SER A 277 16.56 2.36 -2.82
CA SER A 277 16.02 1.45 -3.83
C SER A 277 16.98 0.30 -4.12
N VAL A 278 16.46 -0.78 -4.72
CA VAL A 278 17.26 -1.93 -5.17
C VAL A 278 18.49 -1.49 -5.98
N ARG A 279 18.33 -0.50 -6.86
CA ARG A 279 19.42 0.00 -7.71
C ARG A 279 20.46 0.81 -6.93
N GLU A 280 20.05 1.61 -5.97
CA GLU A 280 20.96 2.33 -5.07
C GLU A 280 21.81 1.30 -4.28
N TRP A 281 21.20 0.26 -3.70
CA TRP A 281 21.90 -0.81 -2.98
C TRP A 281 22.86 -1.61 -3.86
N GLN A 282 22.41 -2.03 -5.05
CA GLN A 282 23.29 -2.74 -6.00
C GLN A 282 24.48 -1.88 -6.44
N SER A 283 24.32 -0.56 -6.51
CA SER A 283 25.40 0.35 -6.86
C SER A 283 26.41 0.47 -5.72
N LEU A 284 25.96 0.62 -4.48
CA LEU A 284 26.82 0.61 -3.29
C LEU A 284 27.55 -0.73 -3.12
N SER A 285 26.85 -1.84 -3.33
CA SER A 285 27.40 -3.19 -3.25
C SER A 285 28.52 -3.42 -4.28
N ARG A 286 28.36 -2.93 -5.52
CA ARG A 286 29.42 -2.95 -6.55
C ARG A 286 30.62 -2.07 -6.20
N LEU A 287 30.41 -1.02 -5.40
CA LEU A 287 31.48 -0.16 -4.87
C LEU A 287 32.14 -0.74 -3.60
N GLY A 288 31.68 -1.91 -3.13
CA GLY A 288 32.24 -2.59 -1.95
C GLY A 288 31.61 -2.21 -0.62
N HIS A 289 30.48 -1.47 -0.63
CA HIS A 289 29.77 -1.05 0.57
C HIS A 289 28.43 -1.78 0.68
N LYS A 290 28.37 -2.77 1.55
CA LYS A 290 27.21 -3.67 1.71
C LYS A 290 26.68 -3.67 3.13
N THR A 291 27.56 -3.70 4.12
CA THR A 291 27.19 -3.88 5.52
C THR A 291 26.81 -2.56 6.20
N THR A 292 26.06 -2.65 7.29
CA THR A 292 25.67 -1.48 8.10
C THR A 292 26.89 -0.69 8.55
N GLN A 293 27.96 -1.37 9.01
CA GLN A 293 29.21 -0.72 9.42
C GLN A 293 29.91 -0.03 8.25
N GLN A 294 30.01 -0.70 7.09
CA GLN A 294 30.63 -0.11 5.89
C GLN A 294 29.91 1.15 5.41
N ILE A 295 28.58 1.18 5.49
CA ILE A 295 27.79 2.36 5.12
C ILE A 295 27.93 3.45 6.19
N ALA A 296 27.99 3.10 7.48
CA ALA A 296 28.23 4.06 8.55
C ALA A 296 29.59 4.78 8.42
N ASP A 297 30.63 4.04 8.04
CA ASP A 297 31.99 4.55 7.85
C ASP A 297 32.19 5.29 6.51
N LEU A 298 31.19 5.23 5.62
CA LEU A 298 31.27 5.82 4.30
C LEU A 298 31.48 7.34 4.37
N ARG A 299 32.45 7.82 3.60
CA ARG A 299 32.71 9.25 3.39
C ARG A 299 32.16 9.65 2.03
N LEU A 300 31.34 10.70 2.01
CA LEU A 300 30.85 11.29 0.77
C LEU A 300 31.91 12.22 0.20
N ASP A 301 32.80 11.68 -0.62
CA ASP A 301 33.79 12.44 -1.39
C ASP A 301 33.48 12.41 -2.89
N ASP A 302 34.18 13.26 -3.65
CA ASP A 302 33.97 13.42 -5.09
C ASP A 302 34.22 12.12 -5.88
N ASP A 303 35.15 11.27 -5.41
CA ASP A 303 35.48 10.01 -6.05
C ASP A 303 34.32 9.00 -5.94
N LEU A 304 33.75 8.84 -4.75
CA LEU A 304 32.56 8.00 -4.55
C LEU A 304 31.37 8.53 -5.36
N LEU A 305 31.10 9.84 -5.27
CA LEU A 305 29.95 10.46 -5.93
C LEU A 305 30.04 10.35 -7.45
N SER A 306 31.24 10.52 -8.03
CA SER A 306 31.47 10.38 -9.48
C SER A 306 31.14 8.98 -10.01
N ARG A 307 31.24 7.95 -9.17
CA ARG A 307 30.93 6.55 -9.51
C ARG A 307 29.49 6.16 -9.17
N TYR A 308 28.92 6.72 -8.10
CA TYR A 308 27.57 6.41 -7.64
C TYR A 308 26.48 7.14 -8.42
N LEU A 309 26.59 8.46 -8.59
CA LEU A 309 25.52 9.29 -9.16
C LEU A 309 25.09 8.88 -10.58
N PRO A 310 26.01 8.48 -11.50
CA PRO A 310 25.61 8.01 -12.83
C PRO A 310 24.72 6.76 -12.82
N GLU A 311 24.78 5.96 -11.75
CA GLU A 311 23.99 4.73 -11.63
C GLU A 311 22.54 4.99 -11.19
N VAL A 312 22.26 6.18 -10.64
CA VAL A 312 21.00 6.51 -9.95
C VAL A 312 20.38 7.83 -10.43
N THR A 313 20.65 8.25 -11.66
CA THR A 313 20.20 9.54 -12.24
C THR A 313 18.67 9.73 -12.30
N HIS A 314 17.90 8.65 -12.13
CA HIS A 314 16.44 8.66 -12.07
C HIS A 314 15.88 8.89 -10.67
N ILE A 315 16.73 8.81 -9.64
CA ILE A 315 16.39 9.06 -8.25
C ILE A 315 16.44 10.57 -8.00
N THR A 316 15.43 11.08 -7.31
CA THR A 316 15.42 12.47 -6.84
C THR A 316 16.36 12.63 -5.64
N ASP A 317 17.23 13.63 -5.67
CA ASP A 317 18.21 13.96 -4.62
C ASP A 317 19.02 12.75 -4.10
N PRO A 318 19.68 11.96 -4.98
CA PRO A 318 20.33 10.71 -4.60
C PRO A 318 21.45 10.91 -3.57
N GLU A 319 22.15 12.04 -3.62
CA GLU A 319 23.19 12.38 -2.65
C GLU A 319 22.63 12.61 -1.25
N ARG A 320 21.51 13.35 -1.13
CA ARG A 320 20.83 13.56 0.16
C ARG A 320 20.33 12.22 0.71
N ARG A 321 19.73 11.38 -0.13
CA ARG A 321 19.26 10.04 0.28
C ARG A 321 20.40 9.17 0.80
N LEU A 322 21.54 9.18 0.11
CA LEU A 322 22.73 8.46 0.56
C LEU A 322 23.27 9.02 1.88
N ARG A 323 23.31 10.36 2.04
CA ARG A 323 23.70 11.01 3.31
C ARG A 323 22.80 10.58 4.47
N ASP A 324 21.49 10.54 4.26
CA ASP A 324 20.54 10.10 5.28
C ASP A 324 20.71 8.60 5.59
N ALA A 325 21.01 7.76 4.60
CA ALA A 325 21.30 6.34 4.81
C ALA A 325 22.58 6.13 5.63
N ILE A 326 23.65 6.88 5.34
CA ILE A 326 24.89 6.89 6.13
C ILE A 326 24.60 7.32 7.57
N ARG A 327 23.83 8.41 7.76
CA ARG A 327 23.45 8.92 9.08
C ARG A 327 22.66 7.86 9.87
N ARG A 328 21.67 7.20 9.27
CA ARG A 328 20.94 6.09 9.92
C ARG A 328 21.85 4.94 10.30
N CYS A 329 22.75 4.51 9.41
CA CYS A 329 23.67 3.41 9.71
C CYS A 329 24.58 3.75 10.88
N ARG A 330 25.08 5.00 10.97
CA ARG A 330 25.86 5.46 12.14
C ARG A 330 25.08 5.33 13.44
N LEU A 331 23.85 5.82 13.46
CA LEU A 331 22.97 5.75 14.64
C LEU A 331 22.67 4.30 15.05
N ILE A 332 22.43 3.42 14.09
CA ILE A 332 22.28 1.98 14.34
C ILE A 332 23.55 1.40 14.99
N THR A 333 24.73 1.70 14.45
CA THR A 333 26.00 1.19 14.99
C THR A 333 26.31 1.72 16.39
N THR A 334 25.84 2.92 16.73
CA THR A 334 26.02 3.54 18.06
C THR A 334 24.85 3.28 19.00
N LYS A 335 23.84 2.52 18.58
CA LYS A 335 22.61 2.22 19.35
C LYS A 335 21.85 3.47 19.80
N VAL A 336 21.84 4.48 18.95
CA VAL A 336 21.01 5.69 19.10
C VAL A 336 19.82 5.56 18.16
N GLU A 337 18.60 5.66 18.66
CA GLU A 337 17.39 5.48 17.83
C GLU A 337 16.83 6.81 17.28
N ILE A 338 17.12 7.91 17.97
CA ILE A 338 16.68 9.25 17.59
C ILE A 338 17.68 10.29 18.07
N GLU A 339 17.92 11.33 17.25
CA GLU A 339 18.77 12.46 17.61
C GLU A 339 18.20 13.78 17.06
N ALA A 340 18.70 14.91 17.55
CA ALA A 340 18.34 16.22 17.01
C ALA A 340 18.98 16.44 15.62
N LEU A 341 18.30 17.15 14.73
CA LEU A 341 18.85 17.51 13.43
C LEU A 341 19.98 18.53 13.55
N LEU A 342 19.89 19.42 14.53
CA LEU A 342 20.87 20.45 14.84
C LEU A 342 21.37 20.28 16.28
N PRO A 343 22.59 20.73 16.62
CA PRO A 343 23.11 20.65 17.97
C PRO A 343 22.22 21.42 18.97
N GLY A 344 21.89 20.77 20.10
CA GLY A 344 21.12 21.36 21.19
C GLY A 344 19.79 20.66 21.45
N LYS A 345 19.21 20.92 22.62
CA LYS A 345 17.92 20.32 23.00
C LYS A 345 16.80 20.94 22.18
N VAL A 346 16.00 20.08 21.54
CA VAL A 346 14.77 20.47 20.85
C VAL A 346 13.55 19.97 21.63
N HIS A 347 12.56 20.84 21.79
CA HIS A 347 11.30 20.52 22.47
C HIS A 347 10.12 21.06 21.65
N PRO A 348 8.98 20.35 21.60
CA PRO A 348 7.77 20.88 21.01
C PRO A 348 7.30 22.16 21.71
N PRO A 349 6.50 23.00 21.03
CA PRO A 349 5.87 24.16 21.66
C PRO A 349 5.09 23.76 22.91
N ARG A 350 5.13 24.62 23.94
CA ARG A 350 4.32 24.48 25.16
C ARG A 350 3.30 25.62 25.28
N ARG A 351 2.13 25.30 25.81
CA ARG A 351 1.05 26.25 26.10
C ARG A 351 0.50 26.04 27.51
N ASP A 352 -0.29 26.99 28.00
CA ASP A 352 -0.92 26.86 29.32
C ASP A 352 -2.04 25.81 29.32
N ILE A 353 -2.75 25.71 28.18
CA ILE A 353 -3.75 24.68 27.89
C ILE A 353 -3.34 23.97 26.60
N GLU A 354 -3.29 22.65 26.63
CA GLU A 354 -2.83 21.83 25.53
C GLU A 354 -3.86 20.75 25.24
N ILE A 355 -4.29 20.63 23.98
CA ILE A 355 -5.25 19.61 23.55
C ILE A 355 -4.55 18.71 22.54
N ASP A 356 -4.43 17.42 22.81
CA ASP A 356 -3.95 16.43 21.83
C ASP A 356 -5.17 15.79 21.16
N LEU A 357 -5.28 15.93 19.83
CA LEU A 357 -6.45 15.56 19.03
C LEU A 357 -6.11 14.43 18.06
N ASP A 358 -6.95 13.40 18.05
CA ASP A 358 -6.88 12.26 17.12
C ASP A 358 -8.28 11.87 16.62
N CYS A 359 -8.34 11.18 15.47
CA CYS A 359 -9.62 10.75 14.88
C CYS A 359 -9.54 9.39 14.19
N GLU A 360 -10.65 8.64 14.25
CA GLU A 360 -10.79 7.33 13.63
C GLU A 360 -11.89 7.32 12.56
N TRP A 361 -11.62 6.67 11.43
CA TRP A 361 -12.56 6.56 10.32
C TRP A 361 -12.62 5.16 9.71
N ASP A 362 -13.76 4.84 9.09
CA ASP A 362 -14.01 3.54 8.46
C ASP A 362 -13.58 3.50 6.97
N SER A 363 -13.76 2.34 6.33
CA SER A 363 -13.47 2.15 4.90
C SER A 363 -14.29 3.03 3.95
N ASN A 364 -15.40 3.61 4.41
CA ASN A 364 -16.25 4.54 3.68
C ASN A 364 -15.90 6.01 3.97
N ASP A 365 -14.79 6.25 4.67
CA ASP A 365 -14.28 7.58 5.03
C ASP A 365 -15.14 8.30 6.09
N ILE A 366 -16.03 7.58 6.77
CA ILE A 366 -16.88 8.09 7.86
C ILE A 366 -16.05 8.16 9.14
N VAL A 367 -15.90 9.37 9.71
CA VAL A 367 -15.21 9.59 10.98
C VAL A 367 -16.18 9.29 12.12
N TYR A 368 -15.98 8.15 12.77
CA TYR A 368 -16.90 7.64 13.80
C TYR A 368 -16.46 8.00 15.23
N LEU A 369 -15.23 8.47 15.41
CA LEU A 369 -14.68 8.88 16.70
C LEU A 369 -13.67 10.02 16.53
N TRP A 370 -13.88 11.11 17.27
CA TRP A 370 -12.88 12.11 17.57
C TRP A 370 -12.54 12.02 19.06
N GLY A 371 -11.26 11.97 19.41
CA GLY A 371 -10.83 12.04 20.80
C GLY A 371 -9.86 13.17 21.03
N ALA A 372 -10.04 13.84 22.17
CA ALA A 372 -9.24 14.97 22.59
C ALA A 372 -8.78 14.76 24.03
N ARG A 373 -7.46 14.86 24.25
CA ARG A 373 -6.90 14.94 25.60
C ARG A 373 -6.57 16.39 25.93
N ILE A 374 -7.38 17.02 26.77
CA ILE A 374 -7.10 18.36 27.27
C ILE A 374 -6.23 18.28 28.53
N ARG A 375 -5.20 19.12 28.60
CA ARG A 375 -4.25 19.21 29.70
C ARG A 375 -4.02 20.65 30.12
N ASP A 376 -3.99 20.88 31.42
CA ASP A 376 -3.60 22.14 32.04
C ASP A 376 -2.80 21.87 33.33
N ARG A 377 -2.62 22.89 34.18
CA ARG A 377 -1.91 22.73 35.47
C ARG A 377 -2.67 21.90 36.50
N GLN A 378 -3.97 21.67 36.32
CA GLN A 378 -4.84 20.96 37.26
C GLN A 378 -4.89 19.46 36.96
N GLY A 379 -4.70 19.07 35.69
CA GLY A 379 -4.62 17.68 35.30
C GLY A 379 -4.81 17.46 33.81
N SER A 380 -5.24 16.25 33.46
CA SER A 380 -5.57 15.87 32.10
C SER A 380 -6.90 15.12 32.05
N GLU A 381 -7.71 15.38 31.05
CA GLU A 381 -9.00 14.73 30.81
C GLU A 381 -9.10 14.28 29.35
N TYR A 382 -9.65 13.08 29.12
CA TYR A 382 -10.00 12.59 27.79
C TYR A 382 -11.47 12.84 27.50
N VAL A 383 -11.75 13.45 26.35
CA VAL A 383 -13.08 13.76 25.84
C VAL A 383 -13.24 13.10 24.48
N SER A 384 -14.35 12.39 24.26
CA SER A 384 -14.64 11.73 22.99
C SER A 384 -15.97 12.19 22.40
N PHE A 385 -16.01 12.28 21.07
CA PHE A 385 -17.19 12.52 20.26
C PHE A 385 -17.33 11.36 19.29
N CYS A 386 -18.23 10.41 19.57
CA CYS A 386 -18.32 9.19 18.79
C CYS A 386 -19.75 8.75 18.48
N SER A 387 -19.90 8.03 17.38
CA SER A 387 -21.10 7.31 17.02
C SER A 387 -20.72 6.05 16.25
N PHE A 388 -21.10 4.89 16.79
CA PHE A 388 -20.91 3.60 16.13
C PHE A 388 -22.12 3.18 15.29
N ASP A 389 -23.11 4.05 15.14
CA ASP A 389 -24.24 3.87 14.23
C ASP A 389 -23.87 4.39 12.83
N ASP A 390 -23.90 3.52 11.83
CA ASP A 390 -23.60 3.85 10.43
C ASP A 390 -24.86 4.09 9.58
N THR A 391 -26.04 4.02 10.18
CA THR A 391 -27.31 4.33 9.50
C THR A 391 -27.59 5.83 9.43
N ASP A 392 -26.83 6.63 10.16
CA ASP A 392 -27.01 8.08 10.23
C ASP A 392 -26.19 8.80 9.13
N PRO A 393 -26.85 9.34 8.10
CA PRO A 393 -26.17 10.02 7.01
C PRO A 393 -25.50 11.35 7.44
N GLY A 394 -25.85 11.90 8.60
CA GLY A 394 -25.33 13.15 9.14
C GLY A 394 -24.24 12.97 10.20
N VAL A 395 -23.79 11.74 10.47
CA VAL A 395 -22.85 11.44 11.57
C VAL A 395 -21.56 12.27 11.52
N ASN A 396 -20.93 12.36 10.34
CA ASN A 396 -19.69 13.13 10.15
C ASN A 396 -19.87 14.59 10.55
N SER A 397 -20.88 15.26 9.97
CA SER A 397 -21.12 16.69 10.21
C SER A 397 -21.53 16.96 11.66
N ARG A 398 -22.32 16.09 12.28
CA ARG A 398 -22.69 16.24 13.69
C ARG A 398 -21.47 16.13 14.60
N LEU A 399 -20.71 15.03 14.52
CA LEU A 399 -19.56 14.81 15.40
C LEU A 399 -18.48 15.89 15.22
N ALA A 400 -18.20 16.29 13.97
CA ALA A 400 -17.26 17.37 13.69
C ALA A 400 -17.76 18.72 14.24
N THR A 401 -19.06 19.01 14.17
CA THR A 401 -19.65 20.23 14.74
C THR A 401 -19.57 20.25 16.27
N GLU A 402 -19.85 19.11 16.92
CA GLU A 402 -19.74 18.96 18.37
C GLU A 402 -18.30 19.19 18.84
N LEU A 403 -17.32 18.56 18.17
CA LEU A 403 -15.89 18.77 18.43
C LEU A 403 -15.50 20.25 18.26
N VAL A 404 -15.84 20.87 17.12
CA VAL A 404 -15.44 22.26 16.84
C VAL A 404 -16.07 23.23 17.82
N THR A 405 -17.33 23.02 18.20
CA THR A 405 -18.01 23.83 19.23
C THR A 405 -17.31 23.68 20.57
N TRP A 406 -16.94 22.45 20.95
CA TRP A 406 -16.17 22.21 22.17
C TRP A 406 -14.79 22.89 22.12
N LEU A 407 -14.00 22.71 21.05
CA LEU A 407 -12.69 23.34 20.88
C LEU A 407 -12.78 24.87 21.00
N ARG A 408 -13.77 25.49 20.35
CA ARG A 408 -14.01 26.93 20.43
C ARG A 408 -14.35 27.37 21.86
N SER A 409 -15.11 26.59 22.61
CA SER A 409 -15.41 26.89 24.01
C SER A 409 -14.14 26.85 24.89
N GLN A 410 -13.20 25.94 24.60
CA GLN A 410 -11.91 25.87 25.30
C GLN A 410 -11.04 27.09 24.95
N VAL A 411 -10.98 27.47 23.67
CA VAL A 411 -10.27 28.69 23.23
C VAL A 411 -10.81 29.94 23.90
N GLN A 412 -12.13 30.13 23.91
CA GLN A 412 -12.77 31.27 24.58
C GLN A 412 -12.48 31.30 26.07
N THR A 413 -12.51 30.14 26.73
CA THR A 413 -12.20 30.01 28.17
C THR A 413 -10.73 30.36 28.45
N ALA A 414 -9.80 29.89 27.61
CA ALA A 414 -8.38 30.20 27.71
C ALA A 414 -8.13 31.71 27.54
N GLN A 415 -8.71 32.31 26.50
CA GLN A 415 -8.61 33.74 26.21
C GLN A 415 -9.16 34.60 27.36
N ALA A 416 -10.33 34.25 27.90
CA ALA A 416 -10.92 34.95 29.04
C ALA A 416 -10.04 34.93 30.30
N ARG A 417 -9.16 33.91 30.42
CA ARG A 417 -8.20 33.75 31.53
C ARG A 417 -6.80 34.28 31.18
N GLY A 418 -6.59 34.82 29.99
CA GLY A 418 -5.27 35.24 29.51
C GLY A 418 -4.27 34.10 29.36
N GLN A 419 -4.77 32.88 29.15
CA GLN A 419 -3.96 31.67 28.98
C GLN A 419 -3.73 31.38 27.50
N SER A 420 -2.55 30.88 27.17
CA SER A 420 -2.24 30.40 25.82
C SER A 420 -2.80 28.98 25.62
N ILE A 421 -3.29 28.68 24.41
CA ILE A 421 -3.85 27.37 24.05
C ILE A 421 -3.30 26.89 22.71
N ALA A 422 -3.07 25.57 22.59
CA ALA A 422 -2.80 24.92 21.31
C ALA A 422 -3.49 23.56 21.22
N ILE A 423 -3.82 23.19 19.99
CA ILE A 423 -4.42 21.92 19.61
C ILE A 423 -3.39 21.17 18.77
N PHE A 424 -2.78 20.16 19.37
CA PHE A 424 -1.78 19.33 18.74
C PHE A 424 -2.45 18.16 18.05
N HIS A 425 -1.93 17.81 16.88
CA HIS A 425 -2.34 16.63 16.13
C HIS A 425 -1.10 15.97 15.55
N TRP A 426 -1.13 14.65 15.35
CA TRP A 426 0.07 13.97 14.87
C TRP A 426 0.33 14.30 13.40
N ALA A 427 -0.66 14.22 12.51
CA ALA A 427 -0.44 14.32 11.07
C ALA A 427 -1.51 15.17 10.37
N LYS A 428 -1.56 15.17 9.03
CA LYS A 428 -2.55 15.97 8.30
C LYS A 428 -4.01 15.48 8.32
N PRO A 429 -4.34 14.19 8.57
CA PRO A 429 -5.72 13.72 8.48
C PRO A 429 -6.70 14.52 9.33
N GLU A 430 -6.38 14.86 10.57
CA GLU A 430 -7.30 15.48 11.53
C GLU A 430 -7.80 16.86 11.03
N PRO A 431 -6.94 17.85 10.77
CA PRO A 431 -7.40 19.14 10.22
C PRO A 431 -7.98 19.01 8.81
N ARG A 432 -7.52 18.05 8.00
CA ARG A 432 -8.07 17.82 6.66
C ARG A 432 -9.51 17.31 6.73
N LYS A 433 -9.79 16.34 7.60
CA LYS A 433 -11.13 15.77 7.80
C LYS A 433 -12.12 16.82 8.28
N LEU A 434 -11.71 17.71 9.19
CA LEU A 434 -12.53 18.85 9.59
C LEU A 434 -12.91 19.75 8.41
N ARG A 435 -11.94 20.09 7.55
CA ARG A 435 -12.21 20.88 6.33
C ARG A 435 -13.11 20.14 5.33
N ASP A 436 -12.85 18.85 5.12
CA ASP A 436 -13.60 18.03 4.16
C ASP A 436 -15.07 17.85 4.62
N ILE A 437 -15.33 17.83 5.94
CA ILE A 437 -16.66 17.63 6.52
C ILE A 437 -17.44 18.94 6.71
N LEU A 438 -16.82 20.00 7.24
CA LEU A 438 -17.50 21.24 7.63
C LEU A 438 -17.25 22.40 6.65
N GLY A 439 -16.23 22.30 5.79
CA GLY A 439 -15.78 23.37 4.91
C GLY A 439 -14.76 24.29 5.56
N ALA A 440 -13.86 24.84 4.73
CA ALA A 440 -12.77 25.73 5.12
C ALA A 440 -13.22 26.91 6.00
N ASP A 441 -14.26 27.63 5.56
CA ASP A 441 -14.80 28.81 6.24
C ASP A 441 -15.25 28.53 7.70
N ALA A 442 -15.60 27.28 8.03
CA ALA A 442 -16.09 26.92 9.35
C ALA A 442 -14.98 26.60 10.36
N VAL A 443 -13.76 26.28 9.90
CA VAL A 443 -12.69 25.73 10.75
C VAL A 443 -11.31 26.36 10.55
N ASP A 444 -11.06 27.09 9.46
CA ASP A 444 -9.73 27.61 9.16
C ASP A 444 -9.23 28.63 10.19
N ASP A 445 -10.11 29.45 10.78
CA ASP A 445 -9.73 30.35 11.88
C ASP A 445 -9.20 29.57 13.09
N LEU A 446 -9.79 28.42 13.41
CA LEU A 446 -9.33 27.55 14.49
C LEU A 446 -8.03 26.82 14.11
N ILE A 447 -7.96 26.27 12.88
CA ILE A 447 -6.83 25.47 12.41
C ILE A 447 -5.59 26.34 12.25
N GLU A 448 -5.69 27.49 11.59
CA GLU A 448 -4.54 28.35 11.31
C GLU A 448 -3.96 29.00 12.57
N GLU A 449 -4.79 29.30 13.57
CA GLU A 449 -4.34 29.98 14.79
C GLU A 449 -3.86 29.01 15.89
N HIS A 450 -4.53 27.86 16.04
CA HIS A 450 -4.34 27.01 17.21
C HIS A 450 -3.77 25.62 16.92
N PHE A 451 -3.85 25.11 15.67
CA PHE A 451 -3.38 23.75 15.38
C PHE A 451 -1.85 23.69 15.21
N ILE A 452 -1.24 22.66 15.78
CA ILE A 452 0.21 22.40 15.68
C ILE A 452 0.43 20.96 15.21
N ASP A 453 1.05 20.81 14.03
CA ASP A 453 1.42 19.52 13.43
C ASP A 453 2.71 18.97 14.07
N LEU A 454 2.58 17.94 14.89
CA LEU A 454 3.71 17.33 15.59
C LEU A 454 4.60 16.47 14.69
N LEU A 455 4.07 15.88 13.61
CA LEU A 455 4.86 15.14 12.64
C LEU A 455 5.74 16.08 11.82
N ASP A 456 5.21 17.23 11.41
CA ASP A 456 5.98 18.28 10.74
C ASP A 456 7.08 18.82 11.67
N TRP A 457 6.73 19.14 12.92
CA TRP A 457 7.72 19.51 13.94
C TRP A 457 8.79 18.42 14.13
N SER A 458 8.39 17.16 14.26
CA SER A 458 9.30 16.01 14.44
C SER A 458 10.26 15.85 13.26
N ARG A 459 9.76 15.95 12.02
CA ARG A 459 10.59 15.89 10.80
C ARG A 459 11.52 17.10 10.63
N GLY A 460 11.11 18.26 11.15
CA GLY A 460 11.89 19.49 11.10
C GLY A 460 12.96 19.60 12.18
N ASN A 461 12.87 18.83 13.27
CA ASN A 461 13.77 18.94 14.43
C ASN A 461 14.53 17.66 14.77
N LEU A 462 14.04 16.48 14.37
CA LEU A 462 14.58 15.19 14.77
C LEU A 462 15.00 14.34 13.57
N PHE A 463 15.93 13.43 13.81
CA PHE A 463 16.30 12.37 12.87
C PHE A 463 16.04 11.01 13.55
N SER A 464 15.00 10.31 13.12
CA SER A 464 14.65 8.99 13.64
C SER A 464 15.13 7.88 12.71
N VAL A 465 15.76 6.85 13.29
CA VAL A 465 16.26 5.68 12.56
C VAL A 465 15.11 4.89 11.92
N HIS A 466 14.03 4.70 12.66
CA HIS A 466 12.91 3.83 12.28
C HIS A 466 11.68 4.61 11.77
N GLY A 467 11.83 5.92 11.53
CA GLY A 467 10.78 6.79 11.01
C GLY A 467 10.05 7.62 12.07
N HIS A 468 9.12 8.45 11.63
CA HIS A 468 8.47 9.48 12.46
C HIS A 468 7.00 9.19 12.77
N SER A 469 6.51 7.95 12.64
CA SER A 469 5.16 7.63 13.13
C SER A 469 5.12 7.69 14.65
N LEU A 470 3.97 8.03 15.23
CA LEU A 470 3.78 8.12 16.68
C LEU A 470 4.15 6.81 17.38
N LYS A 471 3.69 5.68 16.82
CA LYS A 471 4.01 4.33 17.27
C LYS A 471 5.50 3.99 17.25
N THR A 472 6.29 4.67 16.42
CA THR A 472 7.74 4.51 16.40
C THR A 472 8.41 5.39 17.45
N VAL A 473 8.03 6.68 17.55
CA VAL A 473 8.79 7.65 18.35
C VAL A 473 8.33 7.78 19.80
N ALA A 474 7.06 7.51 20.11
CA ALA A 474 6.57 7.56 21.48
C ALA A 474 7.25 6.52 22.39
N PRO A 475 7.45 5.24 21.99
CA PRO A 475 8.18 4.27 22.81
C PRO A 475 9.63 4.67 23.13
N LEU A 476 10.29 5.41 22.22
CA LEU A 476 11.65 5.93 22.44
C LEU A 476 11.73 6.90 23.61
N THR A 477 10.59 7.50 23.99
CA THR A 477 10.48 8.37 25.16
C THR A 477 10.07 7.64 26.44
N GLY A 478 9.83 6.32 26.37
CA GLY A 478 9.39 5.48 27.49
C GLY A 478 7.88 5.22 27.55
N PHE A 479 7.11 5.69 26.57
CA PHE A 479 5.66 5.42 26.49
C PHE A 479 5.39 3.93 26.27
N ARG A 480 4.35 3.41 26.91
CA ARG A 480 3.88 2.03 26.74
C ARG A 480 2.42 2.05 26.35
N TRP A 481 2.11 1.41 25.22
CA TRP A 481 0.74 1.20 24.75
C TRP A 481 0.00 0.26 25.71
N GLN A 482 -1.27 0.52 25.98
CA GLN A 482 -2.11 -0.36 26.78
C GLN A 482 -2.67 -1.51 25.94
N GLN A 483 -2.91 -1.25 24.65
CA GLN A 483 -3.37 -2.25 23.69
C GLN A 483 -2.19 -2.87 22.93
N ASP A 484 -1.99 -4.17 23.10
CA ASP A 484 -1.06 -4.95 22.27
C ASP A 484 -1.62 -5.06 20.84
N ASP A 485 -0.74 -4.97 19.83
CA ASP A 485 -1.06 -5.19 18.40
C ASP A 485 -2.17 -4.31 17.78
N ALA A 486 -2.44 -3.14 18.36
CA ALA A 486 -3.39 -2.20 17.78
C ALA A 486 -2.79 -1.50 16.55
N ASP A 487 -3.15 -1.92 15.34
CA ASP A 487 -2.87 -1.20 14.10
C ASP A 487 -4.16 -0.67 13.45
N GLY A 488 -4.01 0.19 12.44
CA GLY A 488 -5.17 0.78 11.76
C GLY A 488 -6.02 -0.23 10.97
N LEU A 489 -5.57 -1.48 10.81
CA LEU A 489 -6.37 -2.56 10.21
C LEU A 489 -7.22 -3.25 11.28
N ALA A 490 -6.66 -3.45 12.48
CA ALA A 490 -7.42 -3.92 13.64
C ALA A 490 -8.61 -3.00 13.92
N SER A 491 -8.43 -1.67 13.90
CA SER A 491 -9.54 -0.73 14.11
C SER A 491 -10.69 -0.90 13.09
N GLN A 492 -10.41 -1.35 11.86
CA GLN A 492 -11.45 -1.64 10.85
C GLN A 492 -12.29 -2.88 11.20
N GLU A 493 -11.69 -3.89 11.81
CA GLU A 493 -12.45 -5.06 12.29
C GLU A 493 -13.29 -4.70 13.51
N TYR A 494 -12.71 -3.94 14.43
CA TYR A 494 -13.38 -3.50 15.65
C TYR A 494 -14.58 -2.60 15.37
N ILE A 495 -14.52 -1.70 14.37
CA ILE A 495 -15.68 -0.88 14.01
C ILE A 495 -16.83 -1.71 13.43
N VAL A 496 -16.54 -2.75 12.63
CA VAL A 496 -17.57 -3.67 12.12
C VAL A 496 -18.26 -4.39 13.28
N ARG A 497 -17.49 -4.87 14.26
CA ARG A 497 -18.05 -5.51 15.47
C ARG A 497 -18.83 -4.52 16.35
N ALA A 498 -18.33 -3.29 16.50
CA ALA A 498 -18.96 -2.23 17.31
C ALA A 498 -20.34 -1.79 16.78
N ARG A 499 -20.59 -1.98 15.48
CA ARG A 499 -21.89 -1.73 14.81
C ARG A 499 -22.94 -2.82 15.03
N LEU A 500 -22.52 -3.99 15.54
CA LEU A 500 -23.45 -5.08 15.87
C LEU A 500 -24.15 -4.83 17.21
N ALA A 501 -24.90 -5.83 17.67
CA ALA A 501 -25.56 -5.84 18.97
C ALA A 501 -24.97 -6.94 19.88
N GLY A 502 -25.01 -6.71 21.19
CA GLY A 502 -24.55 -7.68 22.20
C GLY A 502 -23.23 -7.31 22.87
N SER A 503 -22.74 -8.20 23.74
CA SER A 503 -21.53 -8.00 24.55
C SER A 503 -20.29 -7.71 23.72
N ASP A 504 -20.17 -8.37 22.57
CA ASP A 504 -19.00 -8.27 21.70
C ASP A 504 -18.92 -6.89 21.05
N ALA A 505 -20.08 -6.30 20.74
CA ALA A 505 -20.17 -4.92 20.26
C ALA A 505 -19.74 -3.92 21.35
N ASP A 506 -20.19 -4.13 22.60
CA ASP A 506 -19.83 -3.26 23.72
C ASP A 506 -18.34 -3.37 24.10
N GLU A 507 -17.74 -4.55 23.96
CA GLU A 507 -16.30 -4.74 24.08
C GLU A 507 -15.55 -4.02 22.97
N ALA A 508 -16.00 -4.15 21.72
CA ALA A 508 -15.35 -3.49 20.59
C ALA A 508 -15.41 -1.95 20.71
N ARG A 509 -16.53 -1.40 21.18
CA ARG A 509 -16.68 0.06 21.44
C ARG A 509 -15.71 0.54 22.51
N ARG A 510 -15.57 -0.20 23.62
CA ARG A 510 -14.62 0.13 24.69
C ARG A 510 -13.17 0.05 24.20
N TRP A 511 -12.86 -0.94 23.37
CA TRP A 511 -11.53 -1.08 22.78
C TRP A 511 -11.20 0.11 21.87
N LEU A 512 -12.10 0.52 20.98
CA LEU A 512 -11.90 1.67 20.08
C LEU A 512 -11.66 2.98 20.84
N LEU A 513 -12.42 3.21 21.92
CA LEU A 513 -12.23 4.38 22.79
C LEU A 513 -10.88 4.33 23.51
N SER A 514 -10.50 3.17 24.06
CA SER A 514 -9.20 3.01 24.72
C SER A 514 -8.03 3.17 23.76
N TYR A 515 -8.17 2.68 22.52
CA TYR A 515 -7.16 2.79 21.48
C TYR A 515 -6.89 4.27 21.12
N ASN A 516 -7.95 5.03 20.87
CA ASN A 516 -7.83 6.45 20.56
C ASN A 516 -7.38 7.29 21.77
N GLU A 517 -7.80 6.94 23.00
CA GLU A 517 -7.26 7.57 24.23
C GLU A 517 -5.75 7.36 24.37
N ASP A 518 -5.26 6.16 24.03
CA ASP A 518 -3.83 5.85 24.02
C ASP A 518 -3.06 6.69 23.00
N ASP A 519 -3.59 6.92 21.79
CA ASP A 519 -2.94 7.74 20.77
C ASP A 519 -2.78 9.20 21.22
N VAL A 520 -3.82 9.82 21.81
CA VAL A 520 -3.70 11.18 22.35
C VAL A 520 -2.81 11.26 23.60
N ALA A 521 -2.76 10.19 24.41
CA ALA A 521 -1.83 10.09 25.53
C ALA A 521 -0.38 9.93 25.07
N ALA A 522 -0.14 9.18 23.99
CA ALA A 522 1.17 8.99 23.39
C ALA A 522 1.71 10.30 22.81
N MET A 523 0.88 11.10 22.15
CA MET A 523 1.26 12.44 21.66
C MET A 523 1.69 13.37 22.80
N ALA A 524 0.88 13.44 23.85
CA ALA A 524 1.18 14.20 25.05
C ALA A 524 2.50 13.75 25.70
N HIS A 525 2.68 12.43 25.85
CA HIS A 525 3.89 11.85 26.43
C HIS A 525 5.14 12.15 25.60
N PHE A 526 5.06 11.97 24.28
CA PHE A 526 6.14 12.29 23.36
C PHE A 526 6.57 13.76 23.51
N ARG A 527 5.61 14.69 23.54
CA ARG A 527 5.91 16.11 23.70
C ARG A 527 6.61 16.46 25.01
N ASP A 528 6.22 15.81 26.10
CA ASP A 528 6.76 16.10 27.42
C ASP A 528 8.18 15.55 27.60
N HIS A 529 8.46 14.41 26.96
CA HIS A 529 9.65 13.61 27.25
C HIS A 529 10.69 13.60 26.13
N ILE A 530 10.33 14.05 24.91
CA ILE A 530 11.31 14.15 23.84
C ILE A 530 12.36 15.23 24.21
N ALA A 531 13.54 14.73 24.54
CA ALA A 531 14.74 15.50 24.83
C ALA A 531 15.89 14.88 24.03
N ALA A 532 15.80 14.95 22.71
CA ALA A 532 16.92 14.57 21.86
C ALA A 532 18.04 15.60 22.06
N THR A 533 19.16 15.16 22.61
CA THR A 533 20.41 15.93 22.73
C THR A 533 21.26 15.86 21.49
#